data_AF-A0A7Y4SYT2-F1
#
_entry.id   AF-A0A7Y4SYT2-F1
#
_cell.length_a   1.000
_cell.length_b   1.000
_cell.length_c   1.000
_cell.angle_alpha   90.00
_cell.angle_beta   90.00
_cell.angle_gamma   90.00
#
_symmetry.space_group_name_H-M   'P 1'
#
loop_
_entity.id
_entity.type
_entity.pdbx_description
1 polymer ?
#
loop_
_entity_poly.entity_id
_entity_poly.type
_entity_poly.pdbx_seq_one_letter_code
_entity_poly.pdbx_strand_id
1 'polypeptide(L)' 'MFEIDVLTCPWCGEKRKLIALITDGAVVRKILAHLGLDTEAPRLAPARAPPEFDFAG' A
#
# COMPACT_ATOMS: atom_id res chain seq x y z
N MET A 1 -11.09 -9.88 1.27
CA MET A 1 -10.10 -9.21 2.12
C MET A 1 -8.73 -9.63 1.61
N PHE A 2 -7.93 -8.72 1.06
CA PHE A 2 -6.51 -8.97 0.77
C PHE A 2 -5.73 -8.05 1.70
N GLU A 3 -5.23 -8.58 2.80
CA GLU A 3 -4.34 -7.86 3.70
C GLU A 3 -2.98 -8.51 3.58
N ILE A 4 -2.04 -7.84 2.91
CA ILE A 4 -0.63 -8.23 2.93
C ILE A 4 0.00 -7.47 4.08
N ASP A 5 0.34 -8.17 5.15
CA ASP A 5 1.15 -7.60 6.23
C ASP A 5 2.61 -7.50 5.78
N VAL A 6 2.98 -6.32 5.27
CA VAL A 6 4.34 -6.02 4.80
C VAL A 6 5.40 -6.06 5.91
N LEU A 7 4.97 -6.04 7.19
CA LEU A 7 5.85 -6.13 8.34
C LEU A 7 6.15 -7.58 8.76
N THR A 8 5.45 -8.57 8.21
CA THR A 8 5.80 -9.98 8.40
C THR A 8 6.82 -10.43 7.36
N CYS A 9 7.88 -11.13 7.79
CA CYS A 9 8.87 -11.67 6.87
C CYS A 9 8.28 -12.86 6.08
N PRO A 10 8.26 -12.84 4.74
CA PRO A 10 7.69 -13.93 3.94
C PRO A 10 8.56 -15.19 3.94
N TRP A 11 9.80 -15.13 4.44
CA TRP A 11 10.72 -16.27 4.48
C TRP A 11 10.77 -16.98 5.84
N CYS A 12 10.65 -16.23 6.94
CA CYS A 12 10.75 -16.80 8.30
C CYS A 12 9.55 -16.51 9.21
N GLY A 13 8.59 -15.66 8.80
CA GLY A 13 7.42 -15.31 9.60
C GLY A 13 7.65 -14.31 10.73
N GLU A 14 8.90 -13.94 11.02
CA GLU A 14 9.22 -12.97 12.07
C GLU A 14 8.87 -11.52 11.69
N LYS A 15 8.66 -10.69 12.71
CA LYS A 15 8.35 -9.27 12.51
C LYS A 15 9.57 -8.47 12.07
N ARG A 16 9.39 -7.72 10.98
CA ARG A 16 10.32 -6.69 10.52
C ARG A 16 10.11 -5.40 11.31
N LYS A 17 11.18 -4.61 11.44
CA LYS A 17 11.16 -3.29 12.08
C LYS A 17 11.08 -2.19 11.02
N LEU A 18 10.11 -1.30 11.13
CA LEU A 18 10.08 -0.05 10.37
C LEU A 18 11.18 0.88 10.91
N ILE A 19 12.12 1.29 10.06
CA ILE A 19 13.26 2.12 10.47
C ILE A 19 13.14 3.58 10.01
N ALA A 20 12.41 3.84 8.92
CA ALA A 20 12.22 5.18 8.36
C ALA A 20 11.00 5.22 7.44
N LEU A 21 10.42 6.41 7.30
CA LEU A 21 9.43 6.76 6.27
C LEU A 21 10.07 7.80 5.35
N ILE A 22 10.06 7.55 4.05
CA ILE A 22 10.58 8.48 3.05
C ILE A 22 9.41 9.29 2.50
N THR A 23 9.39 10.59 2.80
CA THR A 23 8.30 11.50 2.41
C THR A 23 8.71 12.53 1.36
N ASP A 24 10.02 12.68 1.08
CA ASP A 24 10.51 13.54 0.01
C ASP A 24 10.16 12.94 -1.36
N GLY A 25 9.32 13.64 -2.13
CA GLY A 25 8.83 13.14 -3.42
C GLY A 25 9.91 12.92 -4.47
N ALA A 26 11.01 13.69 -4.45
CA ALA A 26 12.10 13.48 -5.39
C ALA A 26 12.89 12.21 -5.05
N VAL A 27 13.11 11.94 -3.77
CA VAL A 27 13.74 10.69 -3.30
C VAL A 27 12.85 9.49 -3.61
N VAL A 28 11.56 9.58 -3.30
CA VAL A 28 10.59 8.51 -3.61
C VAL A 28 10.60 8.16 -5.10
N ARG A 29 10.50 9.15 -5.99
CA ARG A 29 10.53 8.92 -7.45
C ARG A 29 11.82 8.25 -7.91
N LYS A 30 12.97 8.66 -7.38
CA LYS A 30 14.27 8.03 -7.71
C LYS A 30 14.30 6.55 -7.32
N ILE A 31 13.81 6.21 -6.13
CA ILE A 31 13.76 4.82 -5.65
C ILE A 31 12.80 3.99 -6.51
N LEU A 32 11.58 4.49 -6.76
CA LEU A 32 10.59 3.79 -7.58
C LEU A 32 11.11 3.53 -9.00
N ALA A 33 11.73 4.54 -9.62
CA ALA A 33 12.34 4.39 -10.94
C ALA A 33 13.46 3.34 -10.95
N HIS A 34 14.31 3.31 -9.92
CA HIS A 34 15.37 2.31 -9.79
C HIS A 34 14.81 0.88 -9.66
N LEU A 35 13.65 0.72 -9.00
CA LEU A 35 12.95 -0.56 -8.84
C LEU A 35 12.11 -0.94 -10.07
N GLY A 36 11.99 -0.07 -11.08
CA GLY A 36 11.12 -0.29 -12.24
C GLY A 36 9.62 -0.21 -11.92
N LEU A 37 9.25 0.50 -10.85
CA LEU A 37 7.87 0.74 -10.44
C LEU A 37 7.34 2.06 -11.00
N ASP A 38 6.01 2.20 -11.06
CA ASP A 38 5.38 3.46 -11.46
C ASP A 38 5.76 4.59 -10.50
N THR A 39 6.19 5.71 -11.04
CA THR A 39 6.63 6.90 -10.29
C THR A 39 5.51 7.91 -10.10
N GLU A 40 4.43 7.79 -10.87
CA GLU A 40 3.26 8.63 -10.77
C GLU A 40 2.30 8.09 -9.71
N ALA A 41 1.67 9.00 -8.97
CA ALA A 41 0.65 8.60 -8.02
C ALA A 41 -0.54 8.00 -8.79
N PRO A 42 -1.17 6.93 -8.28
CA PRO A 42 -2.37 6.37 -8.90
C PRO A 42 -3.47 7.44 -8.94
N ARG A 43 -4.23 7.47 -10.03
CA ARG A 43 -5.38 8.37 -10.13
C ARG A 43 -6.37 8.10 -9.01
N LEU A 44 -6.80 9.15 -8.33
CA LEU A 44 -7.84 9.06 -7.32
C LEU A 44 -9.13 8.54 -7.97
N ALA A 45 -9.60 7.39 -7.50
CA ALA A 45 -10.91 6.86 -7.87
C ALA A 45 -11.98 7.45 -6.94
N PRO A 46 -13.21 7.67 -7.44
CA PRO A 46 -14.33 8.02 -6.57
C PRO A 46 -14.53 6.94 -5.50
N ALA A 47 -14.98 7.35 -4.31
CA ALA A 47 -15.34 6.41 -3.25
C ALA A 47 -16.38 5.40 -3.78
N ARG A 48 -16.18 4.12 -3.47
CA ARG A 48 -17.18 3.08 -3.79
C ARG A 48 -18.49 3.42 -3.07
N ALA A 49 -19.62 3.12 -3.70
CA ALA A 49 -20.92 3.14 -3.02
C ALA A 49 -20.86 2.28 -1.73
N PRO A 50 -21.59 2.66 -0.66
CA PRO A 50 -21.71 1.83 0.53
C PRO A 50 -22.13 0.40 0.15
N PRO A 51 -21.69 -0.62 0.90
CA PRO A 51 -22.24 -1.96 0.72
C PRO A 51 -23.76 -1.92 0.92
N GLU A 52 -24.50 -2.57 0.02
CA GLU A 52 -25.93 -2.79 0.19
C GLU A 52 -26.11 -3.74 1.37
N PHE A 53 -26.65 -3.23 2.49
CA PHE A 53 -27.06 -4.08 3.59
C PHE A 53 -28.56 -4.38 3.40
N ASP A 54 -28.88 -5.61 3.01
CA ASP A 54 -30.25 -6.12 3.14
C ASP A 54 -30.52 -6.37 4.63
N PHE A 55 -31.01 -5.34 5.33
CA PHE A 55 -31.72 -5.53 6.59
C PHE A 55 -33.22 -5.71 6.28
N ALA A 56 -33.56 -6.77 5.52
CA ALA A 56 -34.92 -7.27 5.49
C ALA A 56 -35.11 -8.18 6.72
N GLY A 57 -36.07 -7.79 7.56
CA GLY A 57 -36.29 -8.32 8.91
C GLY A 57 -36.81 -9.75 9.00
#